data_AF-A0A7S2LWT8-F1
#
_entry.id   AF-A0A7S2LWT8-F1
#
_cell.length_a   1.000
_cell.length_b   1.000
_cell.length_c   1.000
_cell.angle_alpha   90.00
_cell.angle_beta   90.00
_cell.angle_gamma   90.00
#
_symmetry.space_group_name_H-M   'P 1'
#
loop_
_entity.id
_entity.type
_entity.pdbx_description
1 polymer ?
#
loop_
_entity_poly.entity_id
_entity_poly.type
_entity_poly.pdbx_seq_one_letter_code
_entity_poly.pdbx_strand_id
1 'polypeptide(L)'
;AEQMEEKYLVAMQAAQASLEAEPDPPGADDTLAALAQLAEGSAQLVATAASFCANPKADAGVLAAVVDAAQQGAQRASWAAVAAVAYGDSEDFDKEWNQKMRRAAVQAAEVAEQYARDCAAAVKMVGKGKVVARAFCKFHAENRCLKGAACEFSHDAGVLAPLPLASKTELECVFFAKGHCTRATGCPFAHGSDELDEVIRLKSGPTG
;
A
#
# COMPACT_ATOMS: atom_id res chain seq x y z
N ALA A 1 -3.63 -44.80 -48.98
CA ALA A 1 -2.70 -43.66 -48.81
C ALA A 1 -3.45 -42.35 -49.00
N GLU A 2 -4.14 -42.16 -50.12
CA GLU A 2 -4.93 -40.94 -50.42
C GLU A 2 -5.97 -40.57 -49.35
N GLN A 3 -6.75 -41.52 -48.83
CA GLN A 3 -7.73 -41.24 -47.76
C GLN A 3 -7.09 -40.80 -46.43
N MET A 4 -5.83 -41.15 -46.18
CA MET A 4 -5.11 -40.72 -44.99
C MET A 4 -4.59 -39.29 -45.18
N GLU A 5 -4.10 -39.00 -46.37
CA GLU A 5 -3.58 -37.68 -46.76
C GLU A 5 -4.69 -36.63 -46.81
N GLU A 6 -5.87 -37.00 -47.31
CA GLU A 6 -7.06 -36.14 -47.29
C GLU A 6 -7.52 -35.81 -45.87
N LYS A 7 -7.55 -36.80 -44.97
CA LYS A 7 -7.88 -36.59 -43.55
C LYS A 7 -6.86 -35.70 -42.85
N TYR A 8 -5.58 -35.84 -43.20
CA TYR A 8 -4.50 -35.03 -42.65
C TYR A 8 -4.60 -33.58 -43.10
N LEU A 9 -4.88 -33.34 -44.39
CA LEU A 9 -5.11 -32.01 -44.95
C LEU A 9 -6.32 -31.31 -44.30
N VAL A 10 -7.44 -32.03 -44.12
CA VAL A 10 -8.63 -31.48 -43.44
C VAL A 10 -8.32 -31.14 -41.98
N ALA A 11 -7.57 -31.98 -41.27
CA ALA A 11 -7.16 -31.71 -39.89
C ALA A 11 -6.22 -30.50 -39.78
N MET A 12 -5.27 -30.35 -40.72
CA MET A 12 -4.39 -29.18 -40.76
C MET A 12 -5.15 -27.89 -41.09
N GLN A 13 -6.10 -27.93 -42.01
CA GLN A 13 -6.95 -26.79 -42.34
C GLN A 13 -7.84 -26.38 -41.17
N ALA A 14 -8.41 -27.35 -40.44
CA ALA A 14 -9.17 -27.06 -39.22
C ALA A 14 -8.29 -26.44 -38.12
N ALA A 15 -7.08 -26.96 -37.92
CA ALA A 15 -6.13 -26.41 -36.95
C ALA A 15 -5.68 -24.99 -37.32
N GLN A 16 -5.44 -24.72 -38.60
CA GLN A 16 -5.08 -23.39 -39.09
C GLN A 16 -6.25 -22.40 -38.95
N ALA A 17 -7.49 -22.84 -39.24
CA ALA A 17 -8.68 -22.02 -39.01
C ALA A 17 -8.89 -21.71 -37.52
N SER A 18 -8.57 -22.62 -36.60
CA SER A 18 -8.62 -22.36 -35.16
C SER A 18 -7.54 -21.39 -34.68
N LEU A 19 -6.39 -21.33 -35.36
CA LEU A 19 -5.31 -20.37 -35.04
C LEU A 19 -5.60 -18.96 -35.58
N GLU A 20 -6.37 -18.87 -36.66
CA GLU A 20 -6.75 -17.61 -37.32
C GLU A 20 -8.11 -17.07 -36.82
N ALA A 21 -8.82 -17.83 -35.97
CA ALA A 21 -10.06 -17.38 -35.35
C ALA A 21 -9.78 -16.34 -34.27
N GLU A 22 -10.38 -15.15 -34.41
CA GLU A 22 -10.47 -14.17 -33.33
C GLU A 22 -11.22 -14.81 -32.15
N PRO A 23 -10.75 -14.64 -30.90
CA PRO A 23 -11.44 -15.21 -29.74
C PRO A 23 -12.84 -14.62 -29.66
N ASP A 24 -13.84 -15.49 -29.42
CA ASP A 24 -15.20 -15.03 -29.18
C ASP A 24 -15.21 -13.98 -28.05
N PRO A 25 -16.00 -12.89 -28.17
CA PRO A 25 -16.16 -11.96 -27.08
C PRO A 25 -16.66 -12.75 -25.85
N PRO A 26 -16.14 -12.45 -24.64
CA PRO A 26 -16.46 -13.23 -23.45
C PRO A 26 -17.99 -13.34 -23.28
N GLY A 27 -18.46 -14.57 -23.08
CA GLY A 27 -19.88 -14.84 -22.85
C GLY A 27 -20.36 -14.20 -21.55
N ALA A 28 -21.68 -14.16 -21.34
CA ALA A 28 -22.28 -13.68 -20.09
C ALA A 28 -21.68 -14.37 -18.84
N ASP A 29 -21.34 -15.65 -18.96
CA ASP A 29 -20.71 -16.47 -17.92
C ASP A 29 -19.26 -16.05 -17.62
N ASP A 30 -18.51 -15.61 -18.64
CA ASP A 30 -17.14 -15.11 -18.48
C ASP A 30 -17.14 -13.79 -17.70
N THR A 31 -18.18 -12.98 -17.84
CA THR A 31 -18.32 -11.72 -17.10
C THR A 31 -18.61 -11.97 -15.63
N LEU A 32 -19.57 -12.86 -15.29
CA LEU A 32 -19.85 -13.22 -13.90
C LEU A 32 -18.66 -13.90 -13.23
N ALA A 33 -17.98 -14.80 -13.93
CA ALA A 33 -16.76 -15.43 -13.44
C ALA A 33 -15.63 -14.42 -13.23
N ALA A 34 -15.42 -13.49 -14.16
CA ALA A 34 -14.42 -12.43 -14.02
C ALA A 34 -14.71 -11.49 -12.85
N LEU A 35 -15.99 -11.15 -12.61
CA LEU A 35 -16.39 -10.34 -11.45
C LEU A 35 -16.16 -11.08 -10.12
N ALA A 36 -16.47 -12.38 -10.07
CA ALA A 36 -16.17 -13.21 -8.90
C ALA A 36 -14.65 -13.29 -8.64
N GLN A 37 -13.85 -13.55 -9.68
CA GLN A 37 -12.38 -13.58 -9.59
C GLN A 37 -11.81 -12.21 -9.17
N LEU A 38 -12.37 -11.11 -9.66
CA LEU A 38 -11.97 -9.76 -9.26
C LEU A 38 -12.25 -9.52 -7.78
N ALA A 39 -13.40 -9.97 -7.27
CA ALA A 39 -13.75 -9.88 -5.85
C ALA A 39 -12.79 -10.73 -4.99
N GLU A 40 -12.54 -11.98 -5.37
CA GLU A 40 -11.62 -12.89 -4.68
C GLU A 40 -10.18 -12.37 -4.66
N GLY A 41 -9.66 -11.94 -5.81
CA GLY A 41 -8.32 -11.36 -5.90
C GLY A 41 -8.20 -10.09 -5.07
N SER A 42 -9.25 -9.28 -5.00
CA SER A 42 -9.30 -8.12 -4.12
C SER A 42 -9.30 -8.53 -2.64
N ALA A 43 -10.06 -9.54 -2.25
CA ALA A 43 -10.05 -10.08 -0.89
C ALA A 43 -8.66 -10.58 -0.47
N GLN A 44 -7.95 -11.27 -1.36
CA GLN A 44 -6.59 -11.76 -1.11
C GLN A 44 -5.58 -10.61 -0.92
N LEU A 45 -5.71 -9.54 -1.71
CA LEU A 45 -4.91 -8.32 -1.53
C LEU A 45 -5.15 -7.69 -0.15
N VAL A 46 -6.42 -7.58 0.26
CA VAL A 46 -6.77 -7.02 1.58
C VAL A 46 -6.29 -7.92 2.72
N ALA A 47 -6.38 -9.24 2.59
CA ALA A 47 -5.86 -10.19 3.58
C ALA A 47 -4.34 -10.05 3.78
N THR A 48 -3.61 -9.81 2.69
CA THR A 48 -2.16 -9.54 2.73
C THR A 48 -1.87 -8.23 3.45
N ALA A 49 -2.63 -7.16 3.16
CA ALA A 49 -2.52 -5.89 3.86
C ALA A 49 -2.84 -6.02 5.36
N ALA A 50 -3.90 -6.75 5.73
CA ALA A 50 -4.26 -7.01 7.11
C ALA A 50 -3.15 -7.74 7.89
N SER A 51 -2.48 -8.71 7.24
CA SER A 51 -1.33 -9.40 7.82
C SER A 51 -0.17 -8.44 8.09
N PHE A 52 0.06 -7.47 7.21
CA PHE A 52 1.06 -6.42 7.41
C PHE A 52 0.67 -5.48 8.57
N CYS A 53 -0.59 -5.03 8.62
CA CYS A 53 -1.14 -4.23 9.71
C CYS A 53 -1.00 -4.91 11.09
N ALA A 54 -1.12 -6.24 11.15
CA ALA A 54 -0.99 -7.01 12.38
C ALA A 54 0.46 -7.20 12.86
N ASN A 55 1.47 -6.82 12.05
CA ASN A 55 2.87 -6.97 12.43
C ASN A 55 3.28 -5.86 13.44
N PRO A 56 3.65 -6.21 14.69
CA PRO A 56 4.03 -5.23 15.70
C PRO A 56 5.34 -4.48 15.37
N LYS A 57 6.13 -4.99 14.41
CA LYS A 57 7.34 -4.35 13.91
C LYS A 57 7.12 -3.56 12.62
N ALA A 58 5.89 -3.45 12.12
CA ALA A 58 5.60 -2.61 10.97
C ALA A 58 5.98 -1.15 11.27
N ASP A 59 6.43 -0.44 10.24
CA ASP A 59 6.74 0.98 10.35
C ASP A 59 5.44 1.79 10.40
N ALA A 60 5.23 2.56 11.46
CA ALA A 60 4.08 3.44 11.61
C ALA A 60 3.93 4.43 10.45
N GLY A 61 5.03 4.84 9.82
CA GLY A 61 5.02 5.74 8.67
C GLY A 61 4.36 5.14 7.41
N VAL A 62 4.35 3.81 7.28
CA VAL A 62 3.80 3.10 6.10
C VAL A 62 2.39 2.55 6.40
N LEU A 63 2.03 2.38 7.68
CA LEU A 63 0.77 1.76 8.07
C LEU A 63 -0.47 2.53 7.60
N ALA A 64 -0.43 3.87 7.55
CA ALA A 64 -1.54 4.66 7.02
C ALA A 64 -1.82 4.31 5.55
N ALA A 65 -0.78 4.28 4.72
CA ALA A 65 -0.89 3.89 3.31
C ALA A 65 -1.36 2.44 3.14
N VAL A 66 -0.98 1.52 4.03
CA VAL A 66 -1.44 0.13 4.00
C VAL A 66 -2.93 0.02 4.35
N VAL A 67 -3.41 0.81 5.33
CA VAL A 67 -4.84 0.86 5.67
C VAL A 67 -5.64 1.43 4.50
N ASP A 68 -5.16 2.49 3.85
CA ASP A 68 -5.82 3.06 2.67
C ASP A 68 -5.87 2.05 1.52
N ALA A 69 -4.78 1.31 1.28
CA ALA A 69 -4.74 0.24 0.28
C ALA A 69 -5.71 -0.90 0.61
N ALA A 70 -5.83 -1.29 1.89
CA ALA A 70 -6.79 -2.28 2.35
C ALA A 70 -8.24 -1.82 2.12
N GLN A 71 -8.55 -0.56 2.40
CA GLN A 71 -9.87 0.03 2.15
C GLN A 71 -10.20 0.07 0.66
N GLN A 72 -9.26 0.48 -0.19
CA GLN A 72 -9.44 0.48 -1.65
C GLN A 72 -9.64 -0.95 -2.19
N GLY A 73 -8.91 -1.94 -1.67
CA GLY A 73 -9.12 -3.34 -2.01
C GLY A 73 -10.51 -3.84 -1.65
N ALA A 74 -11.02 -3.48 -0.46
CA ALA A 74 -12.38 -3.84 -0.04
C ALA A 74 -13.44 -3.17 -0.93
N GLN A 75 -13.26 -1.89 -1.28
CA GLN A 75 -14.15 -1.19 -2.21
C GLN A 75 -14.18 -1.85 -3.59
N ARG A 76 -13.02 -2.27 -4.12
CA ARG A 76 -12.94 -3.02 -5.39
C ARG A 76 -13.72 -4.33 -5.33
N ALA A 77 -13.59 -5.08 -4.24
CA ALA A 77 -14.35 -6.31 -4.04
C ALA A 77 -15.86 -6.04 -3.97
N SER A 78 -16.26 -5.00 -3.24
CA SER A 78 -17.66 -4.57 -3.11
C SER A 78 -18.27 -4.16 -4.45
N TRP A 79 -17.58 -3.36 -5.26
CA TRP A 79 -18.05 -2.99 -6.60
C TRP A 79 -18.18 -4.21 -7.53
N ALA A 80 -17.23 -5.15 -7.46
CA ALA A 80 -17.31 -6.39 -8.23
C ALA A 80 -18.52 -7.24 -7.82
N ALA A 81 -18.81 -7.34 -6.52
CA ALA A 81 -19.99 -8.04 -6.01
C ALA A 81 -21.30 -7.36 -6.43
N VAL A 82 -21.39 -6.03 -6.31
CA VAL A 82 -22.57 -5.27 -6.76
C VAL A 82 -22.79 -5.44 -8.26
N ALA A 83 -21.72 -5.35 -9.06
CA ALA A 83 -21.79 -5.60 -10.50
C ALA A 83 -22.24 -7.04 -10.79
N ALA A 84 -21.70 -8.02 -10.07
CA ALA A 84 -22.08 -9.42 -10.23
C ALA A 84 -23.55 -9.64 -9.90
N VAL A 85 -24.12 -8.99 -8.89
CA VAL A 85 -25.55 -9.09 -8.53
C VAL A 85 -26.44 -8.35 -9.53
N ALA A 86 -26.00 -7.21 -10.05
CA ALA A 86 -26.77 -6.41 -11.01
C ALA A 86 -26.73 -6.97 -12.44
N TYR A 87 -25.76 -7.82 -12.76
CA TYR A 87 -25.62 -8.41 -14.09
C TYR A 87 -26.83 -9.29 -14.44
N GLY A 88 -27.36 -9.20 -15.65
CA GLY A 88 -28.51 -9.99 -16.08
C GLY A 88 -28.16 -11.47 -16.28
N ASP A 89 -29.14 -12.36 -16.10
CA ASP A 89 -28.99 -13.75 -16.52
C ASP A 89 -29.24 -13.86 -18.03
N SER A 90 -28.42 -14.65 -18.74
CA SER A 90 -28.71 -15.05 -20.12
C SER A 90 -29.74 -16.18 -20.16
N GLU A 91 -30.63 -16.14 -21.16
CA GLU A 91 -31.70 -17.15 -21.31
C GLU A 91 -31.16 -18.55 -21.64
N ASP A 92 -29.96 -18.63 -22.23
CA ASP A 92 -29.37 -19.85 -22.77
C ASP A 92 -28.50 -20.66 -21.77
N PHE A 93 -28.33 -20.20 -20.52
CA PHE A 93 -27.25 -20.73 -19.63
C PHE A 93 -27.70 -21.20 -18.23
N ASP A 94 -26.76 -21.85 -17.51
CA ASP A 94 -26.96 -22.50 -16.22
C ASP A 94 -27.16 -21.49 -15.07
N LYS A 95 -28.41 -21.41 -14.57
CA LYS A 95 -28.81 -20.53 -13.47
C LYS A 95 -28.13 -20.87 -12.14
N GLU A 96 -27.80 -22.13 -11.90
CA GLU A 96 -27.10 -22.56 -10.68
C GLU A 96 -25.67 -22.03 -10.67
N TRP A 97 -24.98 -22.12 -11.82
CA TRP A 97 -23.65 -21.55 -12.01
C TRP A 97 -23.62 -20.03 -11.78
N ASN A 98 -24.55 -19.29 -12.39
CA ASN A 98 -24.64 -17.84 -12.20
C ASN A 98 -24.87 -17.47 -10.73
N GLN A 99 -25.77 -18.19 -10.04
CA GLN A 99 -26.01 -17.96 -8.62
C GLN A 99 -24.76 -18.25 -7.79
N LYS A 100 -23.99 -19.29 -8.14
CA LYS A 100 -22.72 -19.62 -7.48
C LYS A 100 -21.69 -18.49 -7.64
N MET A 101 -21.50 -17.96 -8.84
CA MET A 101 -20.56 -16.85 -9.08
C MET A 101 -20.95 -15.59 -8.31
N ARG A 102 -22.24 -15.24 -8.28
CA ARG A 102 -22.75 -14.11 -7.49
C ARG A 102 -22.47 -14.30 -5.99
N ARG A 103 -22.74 -15.49 -5.45
CA ARG A 103 -22.44 -15.81 -4.04
C ARG A 103 -20.94 -15.72 -3.75
N ALA A 104 -20.09 -16.24 -4.63
CA ALA A 104 -18.64 -16.15 -4.48
C ALA A 104 -18.18 -14.69 -4.44
N ALA A 105 -18.67 -13.84 -5.35
CA ALA A 105 -18.34 -12.42 -5.37
C ALA A 105 -18.77 -11.70 -4.07
N VAL A 106 -19.99 -11.95 -3.60
CA VAL A 106 -20.51 -11.35 -2.34
C VAL A 106 -19.69 -11.81 -1.13
N GLN A 107 -19.44 -13.11 -1.00
CA GLN A 107 -18.63 -13.65 0.11
C GLN A 107 -17.22 -13.08 0.11
N ALA A 108 -16.59 -12.95 -1.06
CA ALA A 108 -15.28 -12.34 -1.18
C ALA A 108 -15.29 -10.86 -0.76
N ALA A 109 -16.33 -10.09 -1.14
CA ALA A 109 -16.48 -8.70 -0.71
C ALA A 109 -16.64 -8.56 0.81
N GLU A 110 -17.48 -9.38 1.44
CA GLU A 110 -17.67 -9.38 2.90
C GLU A 110 -16.36 -9.70 3.65
N VAL A 111 -15.61 -10.69 3.16
CA VAL A 111 -14.29 -11.06 3.70
C VAL A 111 -13.29 -9.90 3.53
N ALA A 112 -13.26 -9.26 2.37
CA ALA A 112 -12.39 -8.12 2.11
C ALA A 112 -12.70 -6.95 3.05
N GLU A 113 -13.98 -6.61 3.24
CA GLU A 113 -14.39 -5.56 4.17
C GLU A 113 -14.00 -5.88 5.61
N GLN A 114 -14.16 -7.14 6.03
CA GLN A 114 -13.75 -7.56 7.38
C GLN A 114 -12.25 -7.39 7.57
N TYR A 115 -11.42 -7.84 6.63
CA TYR A 115 -9.98 -7.64 6.72
C TYR A 115 -9.55 -6.17 6.69
N ALA A 116 -10.23 -5.32 5.92
CA ALA A 116 -9.96 -3.88 5.93
C ALA A 116 -10.27 -3.25 7.30
N ARG A 117 -11.39 -3.65 7.94
CA ARG A 117 -11.73 -3.24 9.32
C ARG A 117 -10.67 -3.70 10.32
N ASP A 118 -10.22 -4.95 10.20
CA ASP A 118 -9.19 -5.52 11.08
C ASP A 118 -7.82 -4.84 10.89
N CYS A 119 -7.44 -4.51 9.65
CA CYS A 119 -6.23 -3.73 9.35
C CYS A 119 -6.28 -2.37 10.07
N ALA A 120 -7.39 -1.63 9.90
CA ALA A 120 -7.58 -0.32 10.54
C ALA A 120 -7.58 -0.41 12.07
N ALA A 121 -8.12 -1.49 12.65
CA ALA A 121 -8.10 -1.72 14.08
C ALA A 121 -6.68 -2.04 14.61
N ALA A 122 -5.93 -2.87 13.89
CA ALA A 122 -4.58 -3.28 14.28
C ALA A 122 -3.61 -2.07 14.36
N VAL A 123 -3.70 -1.14 13.41
CA VAL A 123 -2.83 0.05 13.39
C VAL A 123 -3.07 0.99 14.57
N LYS A 124 -4.28 1.02 15.15
CA LYS A 124 -4.56 1.81 16.37
C LYS A 124 -3.74 1.36 17.59
N MET A 125 -3.21 0.14 17.55
CA MET A 125 -2.42 -0.44 18.65
C MET A 125 -0.91 -0.32 18.43
N VAL A 126 -0.46 0.05 17.22
CA VAL A 126 0.96 0.20 16.86
C VAL A 126 1.46 1.59 17.29
N GLY A 127 2.61 1.67 17.97
CA GLY A 127 3.28 2.95 18.25
C GLY A 127 3.07 3.57 19.65
N LYS A 128 2.56 2.82 20.65
CA LYS A 128 2.54 3.30 22.07
C LYS A 128 3.93 3.42 22.74
N GLY A 129 5.03 3.20 22.01
CA GLY A 129 6.39 3.40 22.50
C GLY A 129 6.77 4.88 22.52
N LYS A 130 7.54 5.33 23.52
CA LYS A 130 8.11 6.69 23.53
C LYS A 130 9.13 6.83 22.39
N VAL A 131 8.73 7.46 21.29
CA VAL A 131 9.64 7.88 20.22
C VAL A 131 10.29 9.21 20.60
N VAL A 132 11.61 9.33 20.46
CA VAL A 132 12.30 10.61 20.59
C VAL A 132 12.02 11.42 19.31
N ALA A 133 10.97 12.24 19.36
CA ALA A 133 10.42 12.98 18.22
C ALA A 133 11.39 13.96 17.53
N ARG A 134 12.57 14.24 18.08
CA ARG A 134 13.53 15.24 17.57
C ARG A 134 14.77 14.64 16.89
N ALA A 135 14.84 13.32 16.74
CA ALA A 135 16.00 12.67 16.12
C ALA A 135 15.54 11.60 15.13
N PHE A 136 15.84 11.81 13.85
CA PHE A 136 15.58 10.82 12.80
C PHE A 136 16.45 9.58 12.95
N CYS A 137 15.89 8.42 12.66
CA CYS A 137 16.58 7.13 12.69
C CYS A 137 17.48 6.99 11.46
N LYS A 138 18.81 7.07 11.65
CA LYS A 138 19.77 6.87 10.55
C LYS A 138 19.63 5.51 9.86
N PHE A 139 19.29 4.46 10.61
CA PHE A 139 19.12 3.12 10.05
C PHE A 139 17.85 3.01 9.20
N HIS A 140 16.82 3.82 9.49
CA HIS A 140 15.64 3.92 8.65
C HIS A 140 15.96 4.65 7.34
N ALA A 141 16.76 5.73 7.39
CA ALA A 141 17.27 6.40 6.19
C ALA A 141 18.01 5.44 5.24
N GLU A 142 18.70 4.44 5.79
CA GLU A 142 19.45 3.42 5.06
C GLU A 142 18.62 2.18 4.71
N ASN A 143 17.31 2.14 5.02
CA ASN A 143 16.44 0.96 4.87
C ASN A 143 16.92 -0.31 5.61
N ARG A 144 17.60 -0.14 6.75
CA ARG A 144 18.13 -1.25 7.58
C ARG A 144 17.65 -1.25 9.03
N CYS A 145 16.67 -0.43 9.38
CA CYS A 145 16.10 -0.43 10.73
C CYS A 145 15.22 -1.66 10.96
N LEU A 146 15.57 -2.48 11.97
CA LEU A 146 14.80 -3.69 12.36
C LEU A 146 13.85 -3.45 13.55
N LYS A 147 13.90 -2.25 14.15
CA LYS A 147 13.09 -1.91 15.34
C LYS A 147 11.64 -1.55 14.98
N GLY A 148 11.34 -1.21 13.71
CA GLY A 148 9.98 -0.86 13.29
C GLY A 148 9.38 0.27 14.12
N ALA A 149 8.09 0.17 14.45
CA ALA A 149 7.42 1.09 15.38
C ALA A 149 7.97 1.10 16.82
N ALA A 150 8.78 0.11 17.21
CA ALA A 150 9.47 0.09 18.50
C ALA A 150 10.83 0.84 18.46
N CYS A 151 11.15 1.52 17.36
CA CYS A 151 12.34 2.34 17.26
C CYS A 151 12.25 3.56 18.20
N GLU A 152 13.31 3.79 18.97
CA GLU A 152 13.40 4.95 19.88
C GLU A 152 13.67 6.26 19.13
N PHE A 153 14.03 6.19 17.85
CA PHE A 153 14.26 7.33 16.96
C PHE A 153 13.12 7.47 15.95
N SER A 154 12.82 8.69 15.51
CA SER A 154 11.74 8.95 14.56
C SER A 154 12.03 8.38 13.18
N HIS A 155 11.04 7.70 12.58
CA HIS A 155 11.05 7.32 11.15
C HIS A 155 10.27 8.34 10.29
N ASP A 156 9.71 9.38 10.90
CA ASP A 156 9.06 10.48 10.17
C ASP A 156 10.11 11.45 9.63
N ALA A 157 10.19 11.57 8.31
CA ALA A 157 11.12 12.49 7.64
C ALA A 157 10.79 13.96 7.94
N GLY A 158 9.58 14.28 8.42
CA GLY A 158 9.20 15.61 8.90
C GLY A 158 10.13 16.16 9.99
N VAL A 159 10.79 15.30 10.77
CA VAL A 159 11.77 15.75 11.79
C VAL A 159 13.09 16.27 11.19
N LEU A 160 13.33 16.03 9.89
CA LEU A 160 14.47 16.58 9.15
C LEU A 160 14.13 17.92 8.48
N ALA A 161 12.87 18.37 8.57
CA ALA A 161 12.47 19.66 8.01
C ALA A 161 13.33 20.80 8.58
N PRO A 162 13.69 21.80 7.76
CA PRO A 162 14.48 22.94 8.22
C PRO A 162 13.85 23.59 9.45
N LEU A 163 14.64 23.74 10.51
CA LEU A 163 14.20 24.49 11.68
C LEU A 163 14.49 25.98 11.42
N PRO A 164 13.51 26.89 11.61
CA PRO A 164 13.79 28.32 11.61
C PRO A 164 14.91 28.65 12.61
N LEU A 165 15.82 29.56 12.25
CA LEU A 165 16.92 29.96 13.14
C LEU A 165 16.42 30.43 14.51
N ALA A 166 15.31 31.17 14.55
CA ALA A 166 14.67 31.60 15.79
C ALA A 166 14.25 30.43 16.73
N SER A 167 14.04 29.24 16.17
CA SER A 167 13.68 28.02 16.92
C SER A 167 14.89 27.16 17.32
N LYS A 168 16.10 27.47 16.83
CA LYS A 168 17.34 26.79 17.25
C LYS A 168 17.79 27.27 18.63
N THR A 169 18.56 26.44 19.31
CA THR A 169 19.20 26.77 20.59
C THR A 169 20.43 27.64 20.36
N GLU A 170 20.74 28.50 21.33
CA GLU A 170 21.94 29.35 21.34
C GLU A 170 23.19 28.53 21.70
N LEU A 171 23.33 27.36 21.09
CA LEU A 171 24.43 26.43 21.32
C LEU A 171 24.88 25.86 19.97
N GLU A 172 26.19 25.79 19.78
CA GLU A 172 26.77 25.14 18.61
C GLU A 172 26.63 23.61 18.68
N CYS A 173 26.35 23.00 17.54
CA CYS A 173 26.22 21.56 17.39
C CYS A 173 27.60 20.90 17.41
N VAL A 174 27.92 20.26 18.54
CA VAL A 174 29.16 19.48 18.70
C VAL A 174 29.36 18.38 17.66
N PHE A 175 28.27 17.86 17.07
CA PHE A 175 28.36 16.85 16.01
C PHE A 175 28.62 17.46 14.65
N PHE A 176 28.10 18.67 14.38
CA PHE A 176 28.38 19.39 13.14
C PHE A 176 29.84 19.86 13.12
N ALA A 177 30.34 20.40 14.24
CA ALA A 177 31.75 20.78 14.39
C ALA A 177 32.71 19.62 14.12
N LYS A 178 32.25 18.37 14.30
CA LYS A 178 33.00 17.14 14.00
C LYS A 178 32.73 16.57 12.60
N GLY A 179 31.79 17.13 11.83
CA GLY A 179 31.36 16.59 10.52
C GLY A 179 30.43 15.37 10.56
N HIS A 180 29.79 15.09 11.70
CA HIS A 180 28.98 13.88 11.93
C HIS A 180 27.49 14.17 12.22
N CYS A 181 27.01 15.39 12.01
CA CYS A 181 25.61 15.72 12.27
C CYS A 181 24.69 15.10 11.21
N THR A 182 23.78 14.22 11.64
CA THR A 182 22.78 13.58 10.75
C THR A 182 21.42 14.28 10.76
N ARG A 183 21.28 15.40 11.48
CA ARG A 183 20.01 16.14 11.63
C ARG A 183 19.81 17.22 10.55
N ALA A 184 20.78 17.40 9.66
CA ALA A 184 20.76 18.38 8.57
C ALA A 184 20.30 19.77 9.06
N THR A 185 19.52 20.48 8.25
CA THR A 185 18.96 21.80 8.58
C THR A 185 17.90 21.78 9.69
N GLY A 186 17.37 20.59 10.03
CA GLY A 186 16.46 20.38 11.16
C GLY A 186 17.17 20.28 12.52
N CYS A 187 18.49 20.38 12.58
CA CYS A 187 19.23 20.33 13.84
C CYS A 187 18.82 21.49 14.77
N PRO A 188 18.45 21.22 16.05
CA PRO A 188 18.06 22.27 16.99
C PRO A 188 19.25 23.06 17.53
N PHE A 189 20.47 22.78 17.08
CA PHE A 189 21.70 23.45 17.45
C PHE A 189 22.27 24.17 16.23
N ALA A 190 23.00 25.26 16.46
CA ALA A 190 23.65 26.00 15.38
C ALA A 190 24.82 25.21 14.75
N HIS A 191 24.95 25.26 13.44
CA HIS A 191 25.98 24.62 12.64
C HIS A 191 27.06 25.66 12.30
N GLY A 192 28.02 25.82 13.20
CA GLY A 192 29.09 26.81 13.09
C GLY A 192 28.79 28.11 13.84
N SER A 193 29.83 28.95 13.94
CA SER A 193 29.77 30.27 14.58
C SER A 193 28.76 31.20 13.92
N ASP A 194 28.74 31.23 12.58
CA ASP A 194 27.93 32.19 11.84
C ASP A 194 26.43 31.95 12.05
N GLU A 195 26.01 30.68 12.10
CA GLU A 195 24.64 30.33 12.41
C GLU A 195 24.31 30.63 13.89
N LEU A 196 25.25 30.41 14.81
CA LEU A 196 25.06 30.67 16.23
C LEU A 196 24.85 32.16 16.51
N ASP A 197 25.66 33.01 15.89
CA ASP A 197 25.57 34.46 16.02
C ASP A 197 24.21 34.97 15.53
N GLU A 198 23.70 34.44 14.43
CA GLU A 198 22.39 34.81 13.90
C GLU A 198 21.24 34.30 14.78
N VAL A 199 21.35 33.09 15.35
CA VAL A 199 20.37 32.56 16.31
C VAL A 199 20.29 33.47 17.55
N ILE A 200 21.44 33.87 18.11
CA ILE A 200 21.51 34.77 19.25
C ILE A 200 20.90 36.13 18.89
N ARG A 201 21.23 36.67 17.72
CA ARG A 201 20.70 37.95 17.23
C ARG A 201 19.18 37.96 17.14
N LEU A 202 18.59 36.91 16.57
CA LEU A 202 17.14 36.77 16.41
C LEU A 202 16.41 36.64 17.75
N LYS A 203 17.03 35.98 18.73
CA LYS A 203 16.46 35.80 20.08
C LYS A 203 16.62 37.01 20.99
N SER A 204 17.67 37.80 20.76
CA SER A 204 17.98 39.02 21.50
C SER A 204 17.22 40.27 20.97
N GLY A 205 16.18 40.08 20.15
CA GLY A 205 15.39 41.17 19.55
C GLY A 205 14.92 42.19 20.59
N PRO A 206 14.76 43.48 20.20
CA PRO A 206 14.82 44.61 21.12
C PRO A 206 13.74 44.49 22.19
N THR A 207 14.17 44.52 23.44
CA THR A 207 13.31 44.75 24.60
C THR A 207 12.55 46.06 24.36
N GLY A 208 11.29 45.97 23.94
CA GLY A 208 10.35 47.09 23.94
C GLY A 208 9.83 47.36 25.33
#